data_AF-A0ABD2CZY3-F1
#
_entry.id   AF-A0ABD2CZY3-F1
#
_cell.length_a   1.000
_cell.length_b   1.000
_cell.length_c   1.000
_cell.angle_alpha   90.00
_cell.angle_beta   90.00
_cell.angle_gamma   90.00
#
_symmetry.space_group_name_H-M   'P 1'
#
loop_
_entity.id
_entity.type
_entity.pdbx_description
1 polymer ?
#
loop_
_entity_poly.entity_id
_entity_poly.type
_entity_poly.pdbx_seq_one_letter_code
_entity_poly.pdbx_strand_id
1 'polypeptide(L)'
;MELGEDCPGETPEFQCYSEKCRTAPSSTLNDVTGIRDVIQRVRCGDIGNTAEFVFNAMHHVKDGGAALRETFEKNLQYFREIVEDSIDRRIQDEADVMIHSQSDIKERFRTLSETMARRITRIKKRLYEISPDFDWLTDGKDREKLSKLIVTKRQERKEQPDTTDKLVHQVFIRGQWLKKELSRLQEENAKLRIYLEKFRCLAKERKAQELQVPRILQREKRHLDRELNEQRRIYKRNLSIIDDLYIDYQRCANSEDTCAILRGERF
;
A
#
# COMPACT_ATOMS: atom_id res chain seq x y z
N MET A 1 -31.86 -8.00 34.96
CA MET A 1 -32.47 -7.49 33.72
C MET A 1 -31.57 -7.94 32.59
N GLU A 2 -31.94 -9.08 32.03
CA GLU A 2 -31.42 -9.65 30.81
C GLU A 2 -32.10 -8.97 29.63
N LEU A 3 -31.33 -8.55 28.64
CA LEU A 3 -31.68 -8.41 27.22
C LEU A 3 -30.32 -8.48 26.50
N GLY A 4 -29.95 -9.48 25.69
CA GLY A 4 -30.77 -10.39 24.91
C GLY A 4 -31.04 -9.79 23.53
N GLU A 5 -30.00 -9.63 22.71
CA GLU A 5 -30.17 -9.38 21.27
C GLU A 5 -29.35 -10.42 20.49
N ASP A 6 -30.10 -11.42 20.04
CA ASP A 6 -29.72 -12.43 19.08
C ASP A 6 -29.52 -11.80 17.70
N CYS A 7 -28.38 -12.06 17.07
CA CYS A 7 -28.20 -11.84 15.63
C CYS A 7 -28.60 -13.12 14.87
N PRO A 8 -29.65 -13.11 14.03
CA PRO A 8 -29.85 -14.14 13.04
C PRO A 8 -29.05 -13.76 11.78
N GLY A 9 -28.09 -14.60 11.40
CA GLY A 9 -27.28 -14.41 10.20
C GLY A 9 -26.95 -15.76 9.60
N GLU A 10 -27.90 -16.26 8.81
CA GLU A 10 -27.87 -17.51 8.06
C GLU A 10 -26.55 -17.69 7.31
N THR A 11 -25.88 -18.82 7.56
CA THR A 11 -24.86 -19.37 6.69
C THR A 11 -25.49 -19.77 5.36
N PRO A 12 -25.02 -19.30 4.19
CA PRO A 12 -25.38 -19.91 2.94
C PRO A 12 -24.66 -21.24 2.83
N GLU A 13 -25.44 -22.31 2.77
CA GLU A 13 -25.01 -23.63 2.37
C GLU A 13 -24.19 -23.55 1.09
N PHE A 14 -22.94 -24.03 1.14
CA PHE A 14 -22.14 -24.30 -0.04
C PHE A 14 -22.74 -25.51 -0.77
N GLN A 15 -23.77 -25.27 -1.59
CA GLN A 15 -24.21 -26.22 -2.60
C GLN A 15 -23.45 -26.00 -3.92
N CYS A 16 -22.69 -27.02 -4.27
CA CYS A 16 -22.05 -27.22 -5.55
C CYS A 16 -23.10 -27.23 -6.67
N TYR A 17 -22.97 -26.33 -7.67
CA TYR A 17 -23.67 -26.47 -8.94
C TYR A 17 -22.73 -26.25 -10.14
N SER A 18 -22.54 -27.37 -10.83
CA SER A 18 -22.30 -27.54 -12.27
C SER A 18 -21.03 -26.95 -12.89
N GLU A 19 -20.03 -27.81 -13.06
CA GLU A 19 -19.84 -28.53 -14.32
C GLU A 19 -20.50 -27.88 -15.56
N LYS A 20 -19.81 -26.91 -16.16
CA LYS A 20 -19.91 -26.57 -17.58
C LYS A 20 -18.60 -25.96 -18.06
N CYS A 21 -17.57 -26.81 -18.15
CA CYS A 21 -16.56 -26.66 -19.19
C CYS A 21 -17.28 -26.74 -20.54
N ARG A 22 -17.63 -25.59 -21.11
CA ARG A 22 -18.05 -25.49 -22.51
C ARG A 22 -16.96 -24.78 -23.29
N THR A 23 -16.18 -25.62 -23.99
CA THR A 23 -15.74 -25.43 -25.38
C THR A 23 -15.53 -23.98 -25.81
N ALA A 24 -14.26 -23.62 -26.00
CA ALA A 24 -13.85 -22.46 -26.78
C ALA A 24 -14.52 -22.47 -28.16
N PRO A 25 -15.27 -21.43 -28.55
CA PRO A 25 -15.34 -21.03 -29.93
C PRO A 25 -14.13 -20.12 -30.19
N SER A 26 -13.22 -20.63 -31.03
CA SER A 26 -12.40 -19.78 -31.88
C SER A 26 -13.34 -18.91 -32.72
N SER A 27 -13.66 -17.71 -32.23
CA SER A 27 -14.34 -16.69 -33.02
C SER A 27 -13.43 -15.50 -33.13
N THR A 28 -13.19 -15.06 -34.35
CA THR A 28 -12.30 -13.96 -34.73
C THR A 28 -12.82 -12.58 -34.28
N LEU A 29 -13.94 -12.54 -33.56
CA LEU A 29 -14.69 -11.39 -33.08
C LEU A 29 -14.70 -11.38 -31.54
N ASN A 30 -14.60 -10.20 -30.94
CA ASN A 30 -14.71 -10.05 -29.48
C ASN A 30 -16.12 -10.45 -29.03
N ASP A 31 -16.22 -11.24 -27.96
CA ASP A 31 -17.51 -11.63 -27.37
C ASP A 31 -18.04 -10.48 -26.51
N VAL A 32 -18.76 -9.57 -27.17
CA VAL A 32 -19.31 -8.35 -26.56
C VAL A 32 -20.30 -8.67 -25.43
N THR A 33 -21.04 -9.78 -25.56
CA THR A 33 -21.97 -10.27 -24.54
C THR A 33 -21.24 -10.69 -23.27
N GLY A 34 -20.20 -11.51 -23.38
CA GLY A 34 -19.39 -11.90 -22.22
C GLY A 34 -18.67 -10.72 -21.55
N ILE A 35 -18.18 -9.75 -22.33
CA ILE A 35 -17.58 -8.52 -21.76
C ILE A 35 -18.62 -7.72 -20.96
N ARG A 36 -19.86 -7.61 -21.45
CA ARG A 36 -20.94 -6.89 -20.74
C ARG A 36 -21.27 -7.56 -19.40
N ASP A 37 -21.27 -8.89 -19.35
CA ASP A 37 -21.53 -9.64 -18.12
C ASP A 37 -20.40 -9.45 -17.10
N VAL A 38 -19.14 -9.42 -17.55
CA VAL A 38 -17.99 -9.09 -16.69
C VAL A 38 -18.12 -7.68 -16.11
N ILE A 39 -18.52 -6.70 -16.92
CA ILE A 39 -18.75 -5.32 -16.46
C ILE A 39 -19.90 -5.26 -15.44
N GLN A 40 -20.96 -6.02 -15.66
CA GLN A 40 -22.08 -6.07 -14.73
C GLN A 40 -21.66 -6.67 -13.39
N ARG A 41 -20.81 -7.71 -13.39
CA ARG A 41 -20.23 -8.29 -12.17
C ARG A 41 -19.32 -7.31 -11.41
N VAL A 42 -18.56 -6.46 -12.12
CA VAL A 42 -17.82 -5.35 -11.48
C VAL A 42 -18.78 -4.37 -10.80
N ARG A 43 -19.88 -4.00 -11.46
CA ARG A 43 -20.88 -3.08 -10.90
C ARG A 43 -21.60 -3.67 -9.68
N CYS A 44 -21.85 -4.97 -9.67
CA CYS A 44 -22.44 -5.67 -8.54
C CYS A 44 -21.45 -5.89 -7.38
N GLY A 45 -20.16 -5.60 -7.56
CA GLY A 45 -19.11 -5.77 -6.55
C GLY A 45 -18.52 -7.18 -6.48
N ASP A 46 -18.92 -8.08 -7.38
CA ASP A 46 -18.40 -9.47 -7.44
C ASP A 46 -16.95 -9.52 -7.91
N ILE A 47 -16.49 -8.49 -8.63
CA ILE A 47 -15.11 -8.31 -9.08
C ILE A 47 -14.58 -7.07 -8.37
N GLY A 48 -13.69 -7.27 -7.40
CA GLY A 48 -13.23 -6.20 -6.51
C GLY A 48 -11.88 -5.59 -6.89
N ASN A 49 -11.11 -6.27 -7.75
CA ASN A 49 -9.78 -5.80 -8.13
C ASN A 49 -9.49 -5.90 -9.64
N THR A 50 -8.51 -5.12 -10.10
CA THR A 50 -8.12 -5.03 -11.51
C THR A 50 -7.61 -6.36 -12.06
N ALA A 51 -6.96 -7.18 -11.24
CA ALA A 51 -6.45 -8.49 -11.66
C ALA A 51 -7.59 -9.47 -11.97
N GLU A 52 -8.61 -9.52 -11.11
CA GLU A 52 -9.85 -10.28 -11.32
C GLU A 52 -10.60 -9.78 -12.55
N PHE A 53 -10.67 -8.47 -12.76
CA PHE A 53 -11.29 -7.90 -13.95
C PHE A 53 -10.59 -8.35 -15.23
N VAL A 54 -9.27 -8.23 -15.31
CA VAL A 54 -8.47 -8.67 -16.46
C VAL A 54 -8.59 -10.17 -16.69
N PHE A 55 -8.60 -10.97 -15.62
CA PHE A 55 -8.72 -12.43 -15.72
C PHE A 55 -10.07 -12.86 -16.28
N ASN A 56 -11.17 -12.26 -15.80
CA ASN A 56 -12.51 -12.56 -16.30
C ASN A 56 -12.72 -12.02 -17.74
N ALA A 57 -12.18 -10.84 -18.07
CA ALA A 57 -12.32 -10.26 -19.41
C ALA A 57 -11.47 -10.99 -20.47
N MET A 58 -10.33 -11.57 -20.09
CA MET A 58 -9.36 -12.20 -21.01
C MET A 58 -9.96 -13.30 -21.89
N HIS A 59 -10.98 -14.01 -21.40
CA HIS A 59 -11.64 -15.08 -22.16
C HIS A 59 -12.58 -14.56 -23.27
N HIS A 60 -12.94 -13.28 -23.23
CA HIS A 60 -13.91 -12.67 -24.14
C HIS A 60 -13.26 -11.67 -25.12
N VAL A 61 -11.96 -11.38 -24.98
CA VAL A 61 -11.23 -10.45 -25.83
C VAL A 61 -10.17 -11.19 -26.66
N LYS A 62 -10.10 -10.88 -27.95
CA LYS A 62 -9.23 -11.54 -28.93
C LYS A 62 -7.73 -11.46 -28.63
N ASP A 63 -7.28 -10.39 -27.98
CA ASP A 63 -5.87 -10.15 -27.63
C ASP A 63 -5.47 -10.76 -26.29
N GLY A 64 -6.35 -11.56 -25.65
CA GLY A 64 -6.11 -12.11 -24.32
C GLY A 64 -6.01 -11.04 -23.23
N GLY A 65 -6.57 -9.85 -23.46
CA GLY A 65 -6.52 -8.71 -22.56
C GLY A 65 -5.16 -8.01 -22.52
N ALA A 66 -4.30 -8.18 -23.53
CA ALA A 66 -2.98 -7.54 -23.60
C ALA A 66 -3.08 -6.01 -23.57
N ALA A 67 -3.98 -5.41 -24.37
CA ALA A 67 -4.20 -3.97 -24.39
C ALA A 67 -4.76 -3.43 -23.06
N LEU A 68 -5.62 -4.22 -22.39
CA LEU A 68 -6.15 -3.89 -21.07
C LEU A 68 -5.03 -3.87 -20.03
N ARG A 69 -4.17 -4.89 -20.00
CA ARG A 69 -3.01 -4.94 -19.09
C ARG A 69 -2.07 -3.77 -19.31
N GLU A 70 -1.75 -3.46 -20.57
CA GLU A 70 -0.89 -2.32 -20.90
C GLU A 70 -1.48 -1.00 -20.41
N THR A 71 -2.79 -0.80 -20.60
CA THR A 71 -3.49 0.42 -20.15
C THR A 71 -3.51 0.53 -18.63
N PHE A 72 -3.78 -0.57 -17.92
CA PHE A 72 -3.76 -0.58 -16.46
C PHE A 72 -2.35 -0.38 -15.90
N GLU A 73 -1.33 -0.95 -16.53
CA GLU A 73 0.07 -0.73 -16.12
C GLU A 73 0.47 0.73 -16.29
N LYS A 74 0.11 1.36 -17.42
CA LYS A 74 0.32 2.81 -17.64
C LYS A 74 -0.40 3.66 -16.60
N ASN A 75 -1.65 3.32 -16.27
CA ASN A 75 -2.41 4.04 -15.24
C ASN A 75 -1.84 3.84 -13.83
N LEU A 76 -1.34 2.65 -13.51
CA LEU A 76 -0.66 2.39 -12.24
C LEU A 76 0.65 3.16 -12.14
N GLN A 77 1.40 3.21 -13.23
CA GLN A 77 2.63 3.99 -13.29
C GLN A 77 2.34 5.49 -13.10
N TYR A 78 1.34 6.03 -13.79
CA TYR A 78 0.90 7.42 -13.61
C TYR A 78 0.43 7.71 -12.19
N PHE A 79 -0.30 6.77 -11.57
CA PHE A 79 -0.71 6.88 -10.18
C PHE A 79 0.49 6.91 -9.22
N ARG A 80 1.50 6.07 -9.44
CA ARG A 80 2.74 6.09 -8.65
C ARG A 80 3.45 7.44 -8.76
N GLU A 81 3.57 7.98 -9.97
CA GLU A 81 4.17 9.30 -10.19
C GLU A 81 3.41 10.40 -9.46
N ILE A 82 2.07 10.41 -9.52
CA ILE A 82 1.26 11.38 -8.76
C ILE A 82 1.46 11.25 -7.25
N VAL A 83 1.52 10.02 -6.74
CA VAL A 83 1.71 9.77 -5.31
C VAL A 83 3.09 10.23 -4.86
N GLU A 84 4.14 9.92 -5.62
CA GLU A 84 5.50 10.41 -5.35
C GLU A 84 5.55 11.94 -5.35
N ASP A 85 5.01 12.60 -6.39
CA ASP A 85 4.90 14.06 -6.46
C ASP A 85 4.14 14.66 -5.27
N SER A 86 3.04 14.03 -4.86
CA SER A 86 2.24 14.49 -3.73
C SER A 86 2.96 14.33 -2.39
N ILE A 87 3.73 13.25 -2.23
CA ILE A 87 4.54 13.00 -1.04
C ILE A 87 5.69 14.02 -0.99
N ASP A 88 6.38 14.23 -2.11
CA ASP A 88 7.50 15.16 -2.20
C ASP A 88 7.06 16.60 -1.92
N ARG A 89 5.93 17.04 -2.48
CA ARG A 89 5.35 18.36 -2.16
C ARG A 89 5.04 18.50 -0.68
N ARG A 90 4.44 17.47 -0.07
CA ARG A 90 4.12 17.50 1.36
C ARG A 90 5.37 17.55 2.23
N ILE A 91 6.41 16.81 1.87
CA ILE A 91 7.71 16.86 2.54
C ILE A 91 8.33 18.26 2.42
N GLN A 92 8.24 18.89 1.24
CA GLN A 92 8.71 20.26 1.03
C GLN A 92 7.93 21.26 1.88
N ASP A 93 6.60 21.21 1.88
CA ASP A 93 5.75 22.09 2.69
C ASP A 93 6.06 21.96 4.19
N GLU A 94 6.21 20.72 4.68
CA GLU A 94 6.58 20.45 6.07
C GLU A 94 7.99 20.97 6.39
N ALA A 95 8.95 20.80 5.48
CA ALA A 95 10.30 21.32 5.62
C ALA A 95 10.33 22.87 5.67
N ASP A 96 9.55 23.54 4.81
CA ASP A 96 9.49 25.00 4.76
C ASP A 96 8.90 25.59 6.06
N VAL A 97 7.84 24.97 6.59
CA VAL A 97 7.25 25.33 7.89
C VAL A 97 8.28 25.15 9.00
N MET A 98 9.03 24.04 8.99
CA MET A 98 10.09 23.81 9.97
C MET A 98 11.19 24.86 9.88
N ILE A 99 11.66 25.19 8.68
CA ILE A 99 12.70 26.21 8.44
C ILE A 99 12.24 27.58 8.96
N HIS A 100 11.00 27.98 8.66
CA HIS A 100 10.44 29.24 9.14
C HIS A 100 10.37 29.27 10.67
N SER A 101 9.88 28.20 11.29
CA SER A 101 9.82 28.10 12.75
C SER A 101 11.20 28.20 13.41
N GLN A 102 12.23 27.61 12.78
CA GLN A 102 13.60 27.66 13.28
C GLN A 102 14.20 29.05 13.10
N SER A 103 13.90 29.73 12.00
CA SER A 103 14.30 31.11 11.75
C SER A 103 13.72 32.06 12.81
N ASP A 104 12.42 31.94 13.10
CA ASP A 104 11.75 32.73 14.13
C ASP A 104 12.36 32.53 15.51
N ILE A 105 12.71 31.28 15.86
CA ILE A 105 13.38 30.96 17.12
C ILE A 105 14.76 31.63 17.16
N LYS A 106 15.55 31.50 16.11
CA LYS A 106 16.88 32.13 16.02
C LYS A 106 16.80 33.64 16.16
N GLU A 107 15.84 34.29 15.49
CA GLU A 107 15.67 35.74 15.57
C GLU A 107 15.30 36.17 17.00
N ARG A 108 14.36 35.47 17.66
CA ARG A 108 14.00 35.77 19.06
C ARG A 108 15.20 35.66 20.01
N PHE A 109 16.03 34.63 19.85
CA PHE A 109 17.26 34.49 20.64
C PHE A 109 18.27 35.61 20.32
N ARG A 110 18.40 36.01 19.06
CA ARG A 110 19.25 37.12 18.65
C ARG A 110 18.80 38.43 19.30
N THR A 111 17.51 38.77 19.23
CA THR A 111 16.97 40.00 19.84
C THR A 111 17.19 40.01 21.37
N LEU A 112 17.01 38.86 22.03
CA LEU A 112 17.25 38.71 23.46
C LEU A 112 18.73 38.93 23.81
N SER A 113 19.65 38.30 23.06
CA SER A 113 21.09 38.45 23.26
C SER A 113 21.56 39.88 23.03
N GLU A 114 21.07 40.56 21.99
CA GLU A 114 21.39 41.97 21.75
C GLU A 114 20.89 42.87 22.87
N THR A 115 19.68 42.62 23.38
CA THR A 115 19.10 43.39 24.49
C THR A 115 19.93 43.20 25.76
N MET A 116 20.36 41.97 26.03
CA MET A 116 21.23 41.65 27.16
C MET A 116 22.62 42.29 27.02
N ALA A 117 23.22 42.23 25.83
CA ALA A 117 24.50 42.88 25.55
C ALA A 117 24.42 44.40 25.78
N ARG A 118 23.37 45.06 25.26
CA ARG A 118 23.12 46.49 25.50
C ARG A 118 22.98 46.80 26.99
N ARG A 119 22.32 45.94 27.76
CA ARG A 119 22.18 46.08 29.21
C ARG A 119 23.53 45.97 29.92
N ILE A 120 24.34 44.96 29.58
CA ILE A 120 25.68 44.76 30.15
C ILE A 120 26.57 45.98 29.85
N THR A 121 26.53 46.50 28.62
CA THR A 121 27.33 47.68 28.25
C THR A 121 26.93 48.92 29.05
N ARG A 122 25.62 49.15 29.31
CA ARG A 122 25.17 50.24 30.18
C ARG A 122 25.64 50.06 31.63
N ILE A 123 25.58 48.83 32.15
CA ILE A 123 26.06 48.52 33.51
C ILE A 123 27.56 48.78 33.59
N LYS A 124 28.34 48.27 32.62
CA LYS A 124 29.79 48.52 32.54
C LYS A 124 30.09 50.02 32.50
N LYS A 125 29.40 50.77 31.65
CA LYS A 125 29.58 52.23 31.54
C LYS A 125 29.34 52.93 32.89
N ARG A 126 28.23 52.61 33.57
CA ARG A 126 27.95 53.14 34.92
C ARG A 126 28.99 52.71 35.94
N LEU A 127 29.48 51.47 35.87
CA LEU A 127 30.54 51.00 36.76
C LEU A 127 31.81 51.83 36.56
N TYR A 128 32.22 52.08 35.30
CA TYR A 128 33.37 52.92 35.00
C TYR A 128 33.20 54.38 35.40
N GLU A 129 31.99 54.92 35.35
CA GLU A 129 31.68 56.28 35.83
C GLU A 129 31.84 56.43 37.35
N ILE A 130 31.66 55.34 38.12
CA ILE A 130 31.62 55.38 39.59
C ILE A 130 32.86 54.74 40.23
N SER A 131 33.54 53.87 39.51
CA SER A 131 34.74 53.15 39.97
C SER A 131 35.92 54.02 40.44
N PRO A 132 36.18 55.24 39.93
CA PRO A 132 37.34 56.02 40.37
C PRO A 132 37.27 56.49 41.82
N ASP A 133 36.05 56.71 42.34
CA ASP A 133 35.81 57.26 43.68
C ASP A 133 35.24 56.22 44.66
N PHE A 134 35.06 54.97 44.22
CA PHE A 134 34.42 53.92 45.02
C PHE A 134 35.43 53.14 45.86
N ASP A 135 35.42 53.37 47.17
CA ASP A 135 36.26 52.64 48.12
C ASP A 135 35.57 51.33 48.56
N TRP A 136 36.06 50.20 48.04
CA TRP A 136 35.53 48.87 48.35
C TRP A 136 35.60 48.48 49.83
N LEU A 137 36.52 49.07 50.61
CA LEU A 137 36.68 48.75 52.04
C LEU A 137 35.60 49.42 52.90
N THR A 138 35.18 50.63 52.54
CA THR A 138 34.19 51.42 53.28
C THR A 138 32.79 51.30 52.67
N ASP A 139 32.65 51.47 51.36
CA ASP A 139 31.36 51.47 50.66
C ASP A 139 30.89 50.07 50.21
N GLY A 140 31.82 49.11 50.09
CA GLY A 140 31.49 47.72 49.71
C GLY A 140 30.72 46.94 50.79
N LYS A 141 30.66 47.43 52.03
CA LYS A 141 29.86 46.84 53.12
C LYS A 141 28.48 47.46 53.25
N ASP A 142 28.24 48.60 52.59
CA ASP A 142 26.97 49.31 52.63
C ASP A 142 26.00 48.78 51.56
N ARG A 143 25.11 47.88 51.99
CA ARG A 143 24.09 47.25 51.12
C ARG A 143 23.19 48.28 50.43
N GLU A 144 22.93 49.42 51.03
CA GLU A 144 22.10 50.46 50.42
C GLU A 144 22.82 51.17 49.27
N LYS A 145 24.09 51.55 49.45
CA LYS A 145 24.88 52.16 48.36
C LYS A 145 25.09 51.18 47.19
N LEU A 146 25.36 49.92 47.49
CA LEU A 146 25.46 48.86 46.47
C LEU A 146 24.13 48.66 45.72
N SER A 147 23.01 48.68 46.43
CA SER A 147 21.70 48.60 45.79
C SER A 147 21.47 49.78 44.84
N LYS A 148 21.87 51.01 45.20
CA LYS A 148 21.78 52.24 44.38
C LYS A 148 22.60 52.16 43.09
N LEU A 149 23.77 51.53 43.11
CA LEU A 149 24.58 51.23 41.91
C LEU A 149 23.87 50.26 40.96
N ILE A 150 23.17 49.29 41.53
CA ILE A 150 22.35 48.29 40.82
C ILE A 150 20.91 48.78 40.63
N VAL A 151 20.59 50.05 40.92
CA VAL A 151 19.32 50.65 40.52
C VAL A 151 19.38 50.90 39.01
N THR A 152 19.10 49.85 38.25
CA THR A 152 18.14 50.00 37.16
C THR A 152 16.94 50.69 37.79
N LYS A 153 16.67 51.95 37.40
CA LYS A 153 15.37 52.58 37.69
C LYS A 153 14.35 51.47 37.48
N ARG A 154 13.63 51.12 38.54
CA ARG A 154 12.36 50.42 38.40
C ARG A 154 11.53 51.46 37.65
N GLN A 155 11.68 51.53 36.32
CA GLN A 155 10.60 52.01 35.49
C GLN A 155 9.42 51.26 36.05
N GLU A 156 8.44 52.01 36.55
CA GLU A 156 7.12 51.49 36.86
C GLU A 156 6.77 50.60 35.67
N ARG A 157 7.04 49.31 35.84
CA ARG A 157 6.58 48.30 34.92
C ARG A 157 5.09 48.41 35.17
N LYS A 158 4.37 49.14 34.31
CA LYS A 158 3.07 48.65 33.82
C LYS A 158 3.23 47.16 33.81
N GLU A 159 2.60 46.47 34.77
CA GLU A 159 2.86 45.09 35.16
C GLU A 159 3.28 44.30 33.92
N GLN A 160 4.59 44.23 33.69
CA GLN A 160 5.06 43.50 32.54
C GLN A 160 4.91 42.07 33.03
N PRO A 161 3.96 41.31 32.45
CA PRO A 161 3.61 39.98 32.94
C PRO A 161 4.91 39.22 33.07
N ASP A 162 5.13 38.69 34.28
CA ASP A 162 6.43 38.22 34.73
C ASP A 162 7.02 37.31 33.65
N THR A 163 8.12 37.75 33.02
CA THR A 163 8.68 37.07 31.84
C THR A 163 9.09 35.64 32.19
N THR A 164 9.39 35.41 33.46
CA THR A 164 9.61 34.11 34.10
C THR A 164 8.34 33.27 34.13
N ASP A 165 7.19 33.79 34.55
CA ASP A 165 5.92 33.05 34.50
C ASP A 165 5.52 32.70 33.06
N LYS A 166 5.73 33.62 32.11
CA LYS A 166 5.49 33.33 30.68
C LYS A 166 6.42 32.23 30.17
N LEU A 167 7.68 32.23 30.56
CA LEU A 167 8.65 31.21 30.16
C LEU A 167 8.31 29.86 30.80
N VAL A 168 7.99 29.83 32.10
CA VAL A 168 7.57 28.63 32.84
C VAL A 168 6.31 28.04 32.22
N HIS A 169 5.33 28.87 31.88
CA HIS A 169 4.11 28.44 31.20
C HIS A 169 4.41 27.88 29.81
N GLN A 170 5.27 28.53 29.00
CA GLN A 170 5.66 28.03 27.68
C GLN A 170 6.39 26.69 27.75
N VAL A 171 7.33 26.53 28.69
CA VAL A 171 8.05 25.28 28.92
C VAL A 171 7.08 24.19 29.38
N PHE A 172 6.12 24.52 30.25
CA PHE A 172 5.09 23.59 30.69
C PHE A 172 4.19 23.12 29.55
N ILE A 173 3.65 24.03 28.74
CA ILE A 173 2.81 23.70 27.58
C ILE A 173 3.58 22.85 26.58
N ARG A 174 4.84 23.20 26.28
CA ARG A 174 5.68 22.39 25.40
C ARG A 174 5.99 21.02 25.98
N GLY A 175 6.20 20.92 27.30
CA GLY A 175 6.38 19.64 27.99
C GLY A 175 5.14 18.75 27.91
N GLN A 176 3.93 19.31 28.06
CA GLN A 176 2.68 18.57 27.90
C GLN A 176 2.47 18.10 26.46
N TRP A 177 2.77 18.98 25.50
CA TRP A 177 2.73 18.62 24.08
C TRP A 177 3.70 17.47 23.77
N LEU A 178 4.95 17.54 24.24
CA LEU A 178 5.94 16.49 24.05
C LEU A 178 5.52 15.16 24.69
N LYS A 179 4.88 15.19 25.86
CA LYS A 179 4.33 13.97 26.49
C LYS A 179 3.24 13.34 25.64
N LYS A 180 2.31 14.14 25.12
CA LYS A 180 1.24 13.66 24.23
C LYS A 180 1.82 13.09 22.93
N GLU A 181 2.83 13.75 22.37
CA GLU A 181 3.50 13.31 21.14
C GLU A 181 4.28 12.01 21.36
N LEU A 182 4.97 11.87 22.51
CA LEU A 182 5.61 10.62 22.91
C LEU A 182 4.59 9.48 22.99
N SER A 183 3.43 9.71 23.63
CA SER A 183 2.38 8.69 23.73
C SER A 183 1.82 8.31 22.35
N ARG A 184 1.58 9.28 21.45
CA ARG A 184 1.16 9.02 20.07
C ARG A 184 2.17 8.13 19.34
N LEU A 185 3.45 8.49 19.40
CA LEU A 185 4.53 7.75 18.74
C LEU A 185 4.73 6.34 19.34
N GLN A 186 4.48 6.16 20.64
CA GLN A 186 4.50 4.84 21.28
C GLN A 186 3.34 3.96 20.79
N GLU A 187 2.14 4.53 20.64
CA GLU A 187 0.98 3.82 20.12
C GLU A 187 1.15 3.43 18.64
N GLU A 188 1.70 4.34 17.82
CA GLU A 188 2.05 4.05 16.43
C GLU A 188 3.12 2.96 16.32
N ASN A 189 4.16 2.99 17.17
CA ASN A 189 5.14 1.91 17.24
C ASN A 189 4.50 0.57 17.64
N ALA A 190 3.55 0.57 18.57
CA ALA A 190 2.82 -0.65 18.95
C ALA A 190 2.01 -1.22 17.78
N LYS A 191 1.31 -0.36 17.02
CA LYS A 191 0.57 -0.75 15.81
C LYS A 191 1.52 -1.30 14.73
N LEU A 192 2.64 -0.63 14.49
CA LEU A 192 3.65 -1.07 13.52
C LEU A 192 4.23 -2.44 13.89
N ARG A 193 4.47 -2.72 15.17
CA ARG A 193 4.90 -4.04 15.64
C ARG A 193 3.87 -5.12 15.33
N ILE A 194 2.58 -4.84 15.54
CA ILE A 194 1.48 -5.78 15.21
C ILE A 194 1.45 -6.05 13.70
N TYR A 195 1.55 -5.00 12.87
CA TYR A 195 1.58 -5.18 11.41
C TYR A 195 2.79 -5.98 10.95
N LEU A 196 3.97 -5.72 11.52
CA LEU A 196 5.19 -6.44 11.18
C LEU A 196 5.07 -7.93 11.48
N GLU A 197 4.47 -8.30 12.62
CA GLU A 197 4.23 -9.70 12.94
C GLU A 197 3.20 -10.34 12.01
N LYS A 198 2.11 -9.62 11.68
CA LYS A 198 1.12 -10.08 10.69
C LYS A 198 1.76 -10.34 9.32
N PHE A 199 2.64 -9.45 8.86
CA PHE A 199 3.37 -9.64 7.61
C PHE A 199 4.32 -10.83 7.65
N ARG A 200 4.98 -11.09 8.79
CA ARG A 200 5.81 -12.29 8.96
C ARG A 200 4.98 -13.57 8.88
N CYS A 201 3.79 -13.61 9.48
CA CYS A 201 2.88 -14.75 9.36
C CYS A 201 2.46 -14.97 7.90
N LEU A 202 2.00 -13.92 7.21
CA LEU A 202 1.61 -14.00 5.79
C LEU A 202 2.78 -14.44 4.89
N ALA A 203 4.00 -13.97 5.15
CA ALA A 203 5.18 -14.38 4.40
C ALA A 203 5.50 -15.87 4.61
N LYS A 204 5.35 -16.39 5.83
CA LYS A 204 5.51 -17.82 6.12
C LYS A 204 4.45 -18.65 5.40
N GLU A 205 3.20 -18.21 5.40
CA GLU A 205 2.10 -18.88 4.69
C GLU A 205 2.33 -18.90 3.18
N ARG A 206 2.70 -17.76 2.58
CA ARG A 206 3.04 -17.71 1.15
C ARG A 206 4.20 -18.63 0.79
N LYS A 207 5.26 -18.65 1.60
CA LYS A 207 6.38 -19.58 1.40
C LYS A 207 5.95 -21.04 1.48
N ALA A 208 5.02 -21.38 2.37
CA ALA A 208 4.46 -22.72 2.45
C ALA A 208 3.61 -23.06 1.21
N GLN A 209 2.81 -22.11 0.72
CA GLN A 209 2.01 -22.27 -0.51
C GLN A 209 2.89 -22.40 -1.76
N GLU A 210 3.95 -21.60 -1.88
CA GLU A 210 4.94 -21.69 -2.97
C GLU A 210 5.61 -23.07 -3.05
N LEU A 211 5.73 -23.79 -1.93
CA LEU A 211 6.24 -25.17 -1.91
C LEU A 211 5.17 -26.21 -2.29
N GLN A 212 3.89 -25.92 -2.06
CA GLN A 212 2.78 -26.83 -2.38
C GLN A 212 2.33 -26.74 -3.84
N VAL A 213 2.28 -25.53 -4.41
CA VAL A 213 1.81 -25.29 -5.79
C VAL A 213 2.59 -26.12 -6.83
N PRO A 214 3.94 -26.17 -6.82
CA PRO A 214 4.70 -27.00 -7.76
C PRO A 214 4.40 -28.50 -7.63
N ARG A 215 4.09 -28.98 -6.43
CA ARG A 215 3.75 -30.40 -6.20
C ARG A 215 2.39 -30.75 -6.78
N ILE A 216 1.42 -29.84 -6.65
CA ILE A 216 0.08 -30.01 -7.24
C ILE A 216 0.20 -29.97 -8.77
N LEU A 217 0.88 -28.96 -9.32
CA LEU A 217 1.12 -28.83 -10.76
C LEU A 217 1.87 -30.04 -11.34
N GLN A 218 2.83 -30.61 -10.60
CA GLN A 218 3.54 -31.80 -11.04
C GLN A 218 2.63 -33.04 -11.06
N ARG A 219 1.69 -33.17 -10.10
CA ARG A 219 0.70 -34.25 -10.10
C ARG A 219 -0.27 -34.12 -11.27
N GLU A 220 -0.79 -32.93 -11.52
CA GLU A 220 -1.67 -32.65 -12.66
C GLU A 220 -0.95 -32.89 -14.00
N LYS A 221 0.29 -32.42 -14.14
CA LYS A 221 1.10 -32.70 -15.33
C LYS A 221 1.22 -34.21 -15.58
N ARG A 222 1.52 -35.01 -14.56
CA ARG A 222 1.61 -36.47 -14.67
C ARG A 222 0.25 -37.14 -14.97
N HIS A 223 -0.86 -36.52 -14.61
CA HIS A 223 -2.19 -37.00 -14.95
C HIS A 223 -2.48 -36.73 -16.43
N LEU A 224 -2.31 -35.48 -16.86
CA LEU A 224 -2.50 -35.06 -18.24
C LEU A 224 -1.58 -35.81 -19.22
N ASP A 225 -0.31 -36.04 -18.85
CA ASP A 225 0.62 -36.83 -19.66
C ASP A 225 0.14 -38.29 -19.84
N ARG A 226 -0.52 -38.87 -18.83
CA ARG A 226 -1.10 -40.21 -18.93
C ARG A 226 -2.30 -40.23 -19.86
N GLU A 227 -3.22 -39.28 -19.71
CA GLU A 227 -4.40 -39.15 -20.60
C GLU A 227 -3.99 -38.90 -22.05
N LEU A 228 -3.01 -38.02 -22.28
CA LEU A 228 -2.49 -37.72 -23.60
C LEU A 228 -1.90 -38.98 -24.25
N ASN A 229 -1.14 -39.77 -23.50
CA ASN A 229 -0.54 -41.01 -24.01
C ASN A 229 -1.60 -42.06 -24.32
N GLU A 230 -2.66 -42.14 -23.53
CA GLU A 230 -3.78 -43.04 -23.79
C GLU A 230 -4.55 -42.63 -25.06
N GLN A 231 -4.85 -41.33 -25.20
CA GLN A 231 -5.47 -40.78 -26.41
C GLN A 231 -4.60 -41.03 -27.65
N ARG A 232 -3.27 -40.89 -27.54
CA ARG A 232 -2.35 -41.22 -28.64
C ARG A 232 -2.38 -42.70 -29.02
N ARG A 233 -2.53 -43.61 -28.04
CA ARG A 233 -2.66 -45.05 -28.31
C ARG A 233 -3.97 -45.37 -29.02
N ILE A 234 -5.08 -44.81 -28.54
CA ILE A 234 -6.40 -44.95 -29.17
C ILE A 234 -6.35 -44.41 -30.60
N TYR A 235 -5.79 -43.22 -30.81
CA TYR A 235 -5.65 -42.63 -32.13
C TYR A 235 -4.83 -43.50 -33.09
N LYS A 236 -3.67 -44.01 -32.65
CA LYS A 236 -2.85 -44.94 -33.46
C LYS A 236 -3.61 -46.23 -33.82
N ARG A 237 -4.37 -46.79 -32.87
CA ARG A 237 -5.20 -47.96 -33.11
C ARG A 237 -6.29 -47.67 -34.15
N ASN A 238 -6.97 -46.53 -34.03
CA ASN A 238 -8.01 -46.12 -34.96
C ASN A 238 -7.45 -45.90 -36.37
N LEU A 239 -6.25 -45.30 -36.49
CA LEU A 239 -5.58 -45.17 -37.79
C LEU A 239 -5.31 -46.54 -38.43
N SER A 240 -4.77 -47.50 -37.68
CA SER A 240 -4.55 -48.86 -38.19
C SER A 240 -5.84 -49.51 -38.68
N ILE A 241 -6.94 -49.35 -37.94
CA ILE A 241 -8.25 -49.88 -38.33
C ILE A 241 -8.74 -49.23 -39.63
N ILE A 242 -8.56 -47.91 -39.77
CA ILE A 242 -8.95 -47.18 -40.99
C ILE A 242 -8.12 -47.67 -42.19
N ASP A 243 -6.81 -47.85 -42.01
CA ASP A 243 -5.92 -48.34 -43.06
C ASP A 243 -6.30 -49.76 -43.49
N ASP A 244 -6.58 -50.66 -42.54
CA ASP A 244 -7.05 -52.02 -42.82
C ASP A 244 -8.37 -52.02 -43.59
N LEU A 245 -9.36 -51.22 -43.14
CA LEU A 245 -10.64 -51.05 -43.82
C LEU A 245 -10.48 -50.48 -45.24
N TYR A 246 -9.51 -49.58 -45.44
CA TYR A 246 -9.21 -49.02 -46.76
C TYR A 246 -8.61 -50.06 -47.70
N ILE A 247 -7.68 -50.89 -47.20
CA ILE A 247 -7.11 -52.02 -47.96
C ILE A 247 -8.21 -53.01 -48.35
N ASP A 248 -9.09 -53.37 -47.42
CA ASP A 248 -10.20 -54.28 -47.67
C ASP A 248 -11.19 -53.69 -48.69
N TYR A 249 -11.53 -52.41 -48.57
CA TYR A 249 -12.35 -51.71 -49.55
C TYR A 249 -11.71 -51.74 -50.96
N GLN A 250 -10.41 -51.44 -51.07
CA GLN A 250 -9.70 -51.51 -52.35
C GLN A 250 -9.68 -52.92 -52.94
N ARG A 251 -9.51 -53.96 -52.11
CA ARG A 251 -9.58 -55.36 -52.57
C ARG A 251 -10.96 -55.70 -53.12
N CYS A 252 -12.03 -55.31 -52.41
CA CYS A 252 -13.42 -55.52 -52.85
C CYS A 252 -13.81 -54.69 -54.08
N ALA A 253 -13.25 -53.49 -54.24
CA ALA A 253 -13.48 -52.64 -55.41
C ALA A 253 -12.74 -53.13 -56.66
N ASN A 254 -11.59 -53.79 -56.48
CA ASN A 254 -10.75 -54.31 -57.56
C ASN A 254 -11.01 -55.79 -57.88
N SER A 255 -11.80 -56.52 -57.08
CA SER A 255 -12.29 -57.86 -57.43
C SER A 255 -13.51 -57.74 -58.33
N GLU A 256 -13.41 -58.24 -59.57
CA GLU A 256 -14.49 -58.20 -60.57
C GLU A 256 -15.77 -58.95 -60.15
N ASP A 257 -15.75 -59.70 -59.05
CA ASP A 257 -16.88 -60.52 -58.56
C ASP A 257 -17.90 -59.76 -57.68
N THR A 258 -17.57 -58.57 -57.16
CA THR A 258 -18.49 -57.83 -56.27
C THR A 258 -19.61 -57.09 -57.02
N CYS A 259 -19.61 -57.15 -58.35
CA CYS A 259 -20.68 -56.61 -59.19
C CYS A 259 -21.83 -57.62 -59.41
N ALA A 260 -21.66 -58.89 -59.04
CA ALA A 260 -22.69 -59.92 -59.24
C ALA A 260 -23.72 -59.98 -58.10
N ILE A 261 -23.36 -59.61 -56.86
CA ILE A 261 -24.28 -59.69 -55.70
C ILE A 261 -25.18 -58.45 -55.58
N LEU A 262 -24.74 -57.29 -56.10
CA LEU A 262 -25.56 -56.07 -56.15
C LEU A 262 -26.38 -55.92 -57.44
N ARG A 263 -26.07 -56.69 -58.49
CA ARG A 263 -26.97 -56.90 -59.63
C ARG A 263 -27.84 -58.09 -59.28
N GLY A 264 -29.04 -57.86 -58.77
CA GLY A 264 -30.00 -58.93 -58.48
C GLY A 264 -30.41 -59.73 -59.73
N GLU A 265 -29.55 -60.62 -60.21
CA GLU A 265 -29.89 -61.64 -61.17
C GLU A 265 -30.47 -62.82 -60.40
N ARG A 266 -31.81 -62.74 -60.23
CA ARG A 266 -32.66 -63.88 -59.94
C ARG A 266 -32.41 -64.94 -61.03
N PHE A 267 -31.96 -66.12 -60.64
CA PHE A 267 -32.39 -67.36 -61.27
C PHE A 267 -33.58 -67.91 -60.49
#